data_AF-A0A645JHT2-F1
#
_entry.id   AF-A0A645JHT2-F1
#
_cell.length_a   1.000
_cell.length_b   1.000
_cell.length_c   1.000
_cell.angle_alpha   90.00
_cell.angle_beta   90.00
_cell.angle_gamma   90.00
#
_symmetry.space_group_name_H-M   'P 1'
#
loop_
_entity.id
_entity.type
_entity.pdbx_description
1 polymer ?
#
loop_
_entity_poly.entity_id
_entity_poly.type
_entity_poly.pdbx_seq_one_letter_code
_entity_poly.pdbx_strand_id
1 'polypeptide(L)'
;MQGWSRWDTEGEFISLAPHEDENGQKMYAIVKRGTQYFLEYFDFEETESFEDRHGEEVKGNLEYRSLTVGNRFDFNTDSGPTIGRSKKAKEVWVRCLDSGRLKAGIDEEYMQQTPGPVGSEDYRIYVSGGSRKELRTRIESVGSDPLTLLAMTYTVEVN
;
A
#
# COMPACT_ATOMS: atom_id res chain seq x y z
N MET A 1 -17.25 -4.60 -3.72
CA MET A 1 -16.15 -3.88 -3.04
C MET A 1 -15.87 -2.62 -3.85
N GLN A 2 -15.78 -1.44 -3.23
CA GLN A 2 -15.37 -0.21 -3.90
C GLN A 2 -14.00 0.18 -3.36
N GLY A 3 -12.96 -0.05 -4.15
CA GLY A 3 -11.58 0.32 -3.85
C GLY A 3 -11.04 1.18 -4.99
N TRP A 4 -10.20 2.15 -4.66
CA TRP A 4 -9.50 2.97 -5.64
C TRP A 4 -8.01 2.78 -5.43
N SER A 5 -7.29 2.50 -6.51
CA SER A 5 -5.84 2.45 -6.54
C SER A 5 -5.33 3.41 -7.60
N ARG A 6 -4.08 3.84 -7.40
CA ARG A 6 -3.31 4.57 -8.39
C ARG A 6 -1.97 3.88 -8.51
N TRP A 7 -1.55 3.59 -9.73
CA TRP A 7 -0.24 3.01 -10.02
C TRP A 7 0.59 4.09 -10.70
N ASP A 8 1.76 4.34 -10.13
CA ASP A 8 2.74 5.28 -10.67
C ASP A 8 3.92 4.46 -11.21
N THR A 9 4.42 4.83 -12.38
CA THR A 9 5.61 4.26 -13.03
C THR A 9 6.54 5.40 -13.43
N GLU A 10 7.80 5.11 -13.80
CA GLU A 10 8.69 6.16 -14.33
C GLU A 10 8.19 6.72 -15.68
N GLY A 11 7.42 5.94 -16.43
CA GLY A 11 6.85 6.33 -17.71
C GLY A 11 5.46 6.96 -17.65
N GLU A 12 5.11 7.69 -18.71
CA GLU A 12 3.76 8.22 -18.92
C GLU A 12 2.87 7.17 -19.59
N PHE A 13 1.81 6.72 -18.92
CA PHE A 13 0.82 5.82 -19.53
C PHE A 13 -0.02 6.57 -20.57
N ILE A 14 0.08 6.12 -21.83
CA ILE A 14 -0.66 6.69 -22.96
C ILE A 14 -1.96 5.90 -23.18
N SER A 15 -1.90 4.58 -23.05
CA SER A 15 -3.04 3.69 -23.26
C SER A 15 -2.90 2.43 -22.43
N LEU A 16 -4.03 1.85 -22.04
CA LEU A 16 -4.15 0.61 -21.29
C LEU A 16 -5.27 -0.23 -21.92
N ALA A 17 -5.02 -1.50 -22.19
CA ALA A 17 -5.99 -2.40 -22.80
C ALA A 17 -5.87 -3.83 -22.25
N PRO A 18 -6.99 -4.43 -21.81
CA PRO A 18 -7.00 -5.86 -21.51
C PRO A 18 -6.98 -6.68 -22.81
N HIS A 19 -6.27 -7.80 -22.80
CA HIS A 19 -6.26 -8.80 -23.85
C HIS A 19 -6.41 -10.18 -23.22
N GLU A 20 -7.26 -11.02 -23.80
CA GLU A 20 -7.50 -12.37 -23.32
C GLU A 20 -7.01 -13.37 -24.37
N ASP A 21 -6.16 -14.30 -23.95
CA ASP A 21 -5.67 -15.40 -24.77
C ASP A 21 -5.78 -16.74 -24.02
N GLU A 22 -5.26 -17.82 -24.62
CA GLU A 22 -5.31 -19.17 -24.06
C GLU A 22 -4.63 -19.31 -22.68
N ASN A 23 -3.75 -18.36 -22.32
CA ASN A 23 -3.05 -18.31 -21.03
C ASN A 23 -3.73 -17.38 -20.02
N GLY A 24 -4.90 -16.82 -20.35
CA GLY A 24 -5.70 -15.99 -19.46
C GLY A 24 -5.72 -14.50 -19.84
N GLN A 25 -6.14 -13.68 -18.88
CA GLN A 25 -6.28 -12.24 -19.06
C GLN A 25 -4.95 -11.53 -18.77
N LYS A 26 -4.53 -10.71 -19.74
CA LYS A 26 -3.33 -9.86 -19.68
C LYS A 26 -3.75 -8.41 -19.78
N MET A 27 -2.96 -7.52 -19.16
CA MET A 27 -3.14 -6.08 -19.30
C MET A 27 -1.92 -5.51 -20.00
N TYR A 28 -2.13 -4.91 -21.18
CA TYR A 28 -1.08 -4.26 -21.94
C TYR A 28 -1.16 -2.75 -21.80
N ALA A 29 0.00 -2.10 -21.80
CA ALA A 29 0.13 -0.65 -21.74
C ALA A 29 1.05 -0.13 -22.84
N ILE A 30 0.67 1.03 -23.40
CA ILE A 30 1.60 1.85 -24.15
C ILE A 30 2.17 2.88 -23.18
N VAL A 31 3.46 2.78 -22.92
CA VAL A 31 4.17 3.65 -21.97
C VAL A 31 5.18 4.50 -22.72
N LYS A 32 5.16 5.81 -22.49
CA LYS A 32 6.15 6.73 -23.02
C LYS A 32 7.22 6.99 -21.97
N ARG A 33 8.47 6.66 -22.27
CA ARG A 33 9.63 6.89 -21.41
C ARG A 33 10.63 7.77 -22.15
N GLY A 34 10.80 9.00 -21.66
CA GLY A 34 11.53 10.04 -22.38
C GLY A 34 10.92 10.32 -23.77
N THR A 35 11.66 10.01 -24.83
CA THR A 35 11.24 10.21 -26.23
C THR A 35 10.77 8.94 -26.93
N GLN A 36 10.75 7.80 -26.23
CA GLN A 36 10.44 6.49 -26.81
C GLN A 36 9.10 5.97 -26.28
N TYR A 37 8.45 5.13 -27.08
CA TYR A 37 7.20 4.46 -26.75
C TYR A 37 7.44 2.96 -26.69
N PHE A 38 6.92 2.32 -25.65
CA PHE A 38 7.06 0.90 -25.40
C PHE A 38 5.69 0.25 -25.26
N LEU A 39 5.58 -1.00 -25.74
CA LEU A 39 4.46 -1.88 -25.41
C LEU A 39 4.92 -2.76 -24.25
N GLU A 40 4.32 -2.55 -23.09
CA GLU A 40 4.62 -3.26 -21.85
C GLU A 40 3.37 -4.08 -21.44
N TYR A 41 3.54 -5.12 -20.62
CA TYR A 41 2.43 -5.85 -20.03
C TYR A 41 2.61 -5.96 -18.53
N PHE A 42 1.49 -5.96 -17.80
CA PHE A 42 1.49 -6.22 -16.36
C PHE A 42 1.51 -7.72 -16.13
N ASP A 43 2.50 -8.15 -15.36
CA ASP A 43 2.54 -9.50 -14.82
C ASP A 43 1.66 -9.56 -13.56
N PHE A 44 0.68 -10.46 -13.58
CA PHE A 44 -0.23 -10.72 -12.46
C PHE A 44 0.07 -12.05 -11.78
N GLU A 45 1.13 -12.76 -12.20
CA GLU A 45 1.56 -13.98 -11.52
C GLU A 45 2.20 -13.64 -10.16
N GLU A 46 2.09 -14.59 -9.22
CA GLU A 46 2.68 -14.45 -7.89
C GLU A 46 4.20 -14.53 -7.98
N THR A 47 4.84 -13.38 -8.11
CA THR A 47 6.30 -13.24 -8.15
C THR A 47 6.86 -12.84 -6.79
N GLU A 48 8.09 -13.27 -6.49
CA GLU A 48 8.79 -12.91 -5.25
C GLU A 48 9.51 -11.54 -5.34
N SER A 49 9.51 -10.92 -6.53
CA SER A 49 10.22 -9.66 -6.80
C SER A 49 9.34 -8.72 -7.61
N PHE A 50 9.16 -7.50 -7.09
CA PHE A 50 8.34 -6.48 -7.70
C PHE A 50 9.22 -5.32 -8.19
N GLU A 51 9.03 -4.93 -9.45
CA GLU A 51 9.80 -3.88 -10.11
C GLU A 51 8.96 -3.17 -11.18
N ASP A 52 9.29 -1.91 -11.50
CA ASP A 52 8.62 -1.12 -12.55
C ASP A 52 8.85 -1.73 -13.94
N ARG A 53 10.08 -2.16 -14.24
CA ARG A 53 10.45 -2.76 -15.53
C ARG A 53 11.40 -3.93 -15.35
N HIS A 54 10.92 -5.13 -15.70
CA HIS A 54 11.68 -6.36 -15.52
C HIS A 54 12.98 -6.39 -16.32
N GLY A 55 14.08 -6.75 -15.65
CA GLY A 55 15.37 -7.04 -16.29
C GLY A 55 16.16 -5.83 -16.81
N GLU A 56 15.75 -4.60 -16.49
CA GLU A 56 16.45 -3.37 -16.90
C GLU A 56 17.22 -2.76 -15.73
N GLU A 57 18.41 -2.20 -15.97
CA GLU A 57 19.22 -1.62 -14.89
C GLU A 57 18.44 -0.51 -14.15
N VAL A 58 18.46 -0.56 -12.81
CA VAL A 58 17.76 0.34 -11.86
C VAL A 58 17.94 1.83 -12.16
N LYS A 59 18.94 2.23 -12.94
CA LYS A 59 19.23 3.65 -13.30
C LYS A 59 18.10 4.37 -14.04
N GLY A 60 17.06 3.68 -14.50
CA GLY A 60 15.86 4.29 -15.07
C GLY A 60 14.53 3.79 -14.49
N ASN A 61 14.54 2.88 -13.51
CA ASN A 61 13.31 2.29 -12.98
C ASN A 61 12.82 3.05 -11.75
N LEU A 62 11.51 3.24 -11.63
CA LEU A 62 10.92 3.69 -10.38
C LEU A 62 11.10 2.59 -9.33
N GLU A 63 11.60 2.95 -8.15
CA GLU A 63 11.69 2.01 -7.03
C GLU A 63 10.28 1.50 -6.68
N TYR A 64 10.12 0.17 -6.66
CA TYR A 64 8.84 -0.42 -6.28
C TYR A 64 8.49 -0.03 -4.84
N ARG A 65 7.25 0.39 -4.65
CA ARG A 65 6.69 0.70 -3.34
C ARG A 65 5.21 0.40 -3.31
N SER A 66 4.83 -0.70 -2.67
CA SER A 66 3.44 -0.95 -2.31
C SER A 66 3.07 -0.07 -1.13
N LEU A 67 2.02 0.73 -1.27
CA LEU A 67 1.60 1.72 -0.27
C LEU A 67 0.10 1.61 -0.03
N THR A 68 -0.25 1.30 1.21
CA THR A 68 -1.62 1.40 1.71
C THR A 68 -1.76 2.62 2.60
N VAL A 69 -2.73 3.45 2.26
CA VAL A 69 -3.11 4.60 3.05
C VAL A 69 -4.53 4.39 3.59
N GLY A 70 -4.66 4.34 4.90
CA GLY A 70 -5.96 4.35 5.56
C GLY A 70 -6.69 5.68 5.33
N ASN A 71 -7.99 5.60 5.01
CA ASN A 71 -8.83 6.79 4.99
C ASN A 71 -8.92 7.42 6.38
N ARG A 72 -9.30 8.70 6.42
CA ARG A 72 -9.81 9.29 7.66
C ARG A 72 -11.08 8.54 8.02
N PHE A 73 -11.16 8.00 9.24
CA PHE A 73 -12.33 7.24 9.66
C PHE A 73 -13.02 7.88 10.87
N ASP A 74 -14.33 8.03 10.72
CA ASP A 74 -15.28 8.29 11.79
C ASP A 74 -16.12 7.03 11.98
N PHE A 75 -16.39 6.69 13.23
CA PHE A 75 -17.25 5.58 13.60
C PHE A 75 -18.45 6.08 14.39
N ASN A 76 -19.55 5.35 14.32
CA ASN A 76 -20.68 5.53 15.23
C ASN A 76 -20.39 4.75 16.50
N THR A 77 -20.42 5.44 17.63
CA THR A 77 -20.39 4.82 18.96
C THR A 77 -21.79 4.82 19.55
N ASP A 78 -21.98 4.16 20.69
CA ASP A 78 -23.23 4.25 21.47
C ASP A 78 -23.57 5.71 21.87
N SER A 79 -22.56 6.59 21.90
CA SER A 79 -22.70 8.03 22.15
C SER A 79 -22.95 8.88 20.90
N GLY A 80 -23.12 8.26 19.74
CA GLY A 80 -23.33 8.92 18.45
C GLY A 80 -22.08 8.98 17.55
N PRO A 81 -22.15 9.74 16.45
CA PRO A 81 -21.05 9.89 15.49
C PRO A 81 -19.84 10.58 16.11
N THR A 82 -18.65 10.15 15.71
CA THR A 82 -17.37 10.68 16.25
C THR A 82 -16.76 11.80 15.41
N ILE A 83 -17.52 12.31 14.44
CA ILE A 83 -17.13 13.42 13.56
C ILE A 83 -16.76 14.64 14.41
N GLY A 84 -15.57 15.18 14.18
CA GLY A 84 -15.06 16.37 14.89
C GLY A 84 -14.58 16.13 16.33
N ARG A 85 -14.83 14.94 16.90
CA ARG A 85 -14.31 14.54 18.22
C ARG A 85 -12.85 14.14 18.14
N SER A 86 -12.15 14.31 19.25
CA SER A 86 -10.73 13.98 19.32
C SER A 86 -10.58 12.48 19.53
N LYS A 87 -9.76 11.83 18.71
CA LYS A 87 -9.54 10.38 18.72
C LYS A 87 -8.08 10.11 19.08
N LYS A 88 -7.82 9.07 19.86
CA LYS A 88 -6.48 8.62 20.19
C LYS A 88 -6.38 7.14 19.86
N ALA A 89 -5.67 6.80 18.78
CA ALA A 89 -5.31 5.42 18.53
C ALA A 89 -4.27 5.00 19.58
N LYS A 90 -4.59 3.94 20.32
CA LYS A 90 -3.65 3.27 21.23
C LYS A 90 -2.82 2.25 20.48
N GLU A 91 -3.45 1.57 19.52
CA GLU A 91 -2.88 0.40 18.89
C GLU A 91 -3.52 0.16 17.53
N VAL A 92 -2.71 -0.27 16.56
CA VAL A 92 -3.20 -0.79 15.28
C VAL A 92 -2.58 -2.16 15.04
N TRP A 93 -3.43 -3.11 14.69
CA TRP A 93 -3.06 -4.46 14.31
C TRP A 93 -3.29 -4.64 12.83
N VAL A 94 -2.29 -5.17 12.13
CA VAL A 94 -2.34 -5.41 10.71
C VAL A 94 -2.10 -6.89 10.49
N ARG A 95 -3.10 -7.61 9.98
CA ARG A 95 -2.94 -9.00 9.60
C ARG A 95 -2.27 -9.08 8.25
N CYS A 96 -1.08 -9.68 8.21
CA CYS A 96 -0.29 -9.85 7.01
C CYS A 96 -0.39 -11.29 6.50
N LEU A 97 -0.19 -11.46 5.20
CA LEU A 97 -0.01 -12.76 4.53
C LEU A 97 1.26 -12.66 3.69
N ASP A 98 2.18 -13.60 3.84
CA ASP A 98 3.42 -13.74 3.06
C ASP A 98 4.12 -12.40 2.77
N SER A 99 4.12 -11.50 3.75
CA SER A 99 4.63 -10.14 3.61
C SER A 99 6.09 -10.06 4.02
N GLY A 100 6.89 -9.32 3.27
CA GLY A 100 8.28 -9.07 3.61
C GLY A 100 8.41 -8.03 4.72
N ARG A 101 9.48 -7.24 4.68
CA ARG A 101 9.64 -6.12 5.59
C ARG A 101 8.70 -5.00 5.19
N LEU A 102 8.19 -4.31 6.20
CA LEU A 102 7.31 -3.17 6.00
C LEU A 102 7.71 -2.01 6.89
N LYS A 103 7.23 -0.83 6.51
CA LYS A 103 7.29 0.38 7.32
C LYS A 103 5.86 0.83 7.58
N ALA A 104 5.51 1.04 8.84
CA ALA A 104 4.15 1.41 9.19
C ALA A 104 4.10 2.41 10.34
N GLY A 105 3.05 3.22 10.35
CA GLY A 105 2.88 4.28 11.33
C GLY A 105 1.54 5.00 11.19
N ILE A 106 1.29 5.88 12.17
CA ILE A 106 0.20 6.85 12.13
C ILE A 106 0.82 8.19 11.83
N ASP A 107 0.34 8.82 10.76
CA ASP A 107 0.95 10.02 10.17
C ASP A 107 2.41 9.78 9.71
N GLU A 108 2.90 10.56 8.77
CA GLU A 108 4.20 10.30 8.12
C GLU A 108 5.41 10.49 9.06
N GLU A 109 5.21 11.19 10.18
CA GLU A 109 6.27 11.56 11.13
C GLU A 109 6.79 10.38 11.98
N TYR A 110 5.97 9.35 12.23
CA TYR A 110 6.26 8.28 13.20
C TYR A 110 6.20 6.88 12.58
N MET A 111 6.81 6.72 11.42
CA MET A 111 6.87 5.46 10.70
C MET A 111 7.97 4.54 11.28
N GLN A 112 7.60 3.34 11.73
CA GLN A 112 8.51 2.31 12.23
C GLN A 112 8.73 1.24 11.17
N GLN A 113 9.98 0.82 10.98
CA GLN A 113 10.33 -0.26 10.07
C GLN A 113 10.52 -1.58 10.83
N THR A 114 10.08 -2.69 10.24
CA THR A 114 10.34 -4.02 10.80
C THR A 114 11.81 -4.40 10.68
N PRO A 115 12.37 -5.13 11.68
CA PRO A 115 13.75 -5.62 11.62
C PRO A 115 13.93 -6.77 10.62
N GLY A 116 12.84 -7.45 10.25
CA GLY A 116 12.82 -8.57 9.31
C GLY A 116 11.44 -8.76 8.68
N PRO A 117 11.28 -9.79 7.82
CA PRO A 117 10.00 -10.12 7.21
C PRO A 117 8.91 -10.37 8.26
N VAL A 118 7.68 -9.95 7.97
CA VAL A 118 6.52 -10.21 8.84
C VAL A 118 5.94 -11.61 8.60
N GLY A 119 5.98 -12.08 7.35
CA GLY A 119 5.36 -13.34 6.94
C GLY A 119 3.84 -13.28 7.03
N SER A 120 3.26 -14.31 7.63
CA SER A 120 1.81 -14.54 7.73
C SER A 120 1.32 -14.38 9.17
N GLU A 121 1.61 -13.21 9.75
CA GLU A 121 1.36 -12.89 11.15
C GLU A 121 0.65 -11.53 11.34
N ASP A 122 0.19 -11.28 12.56
CA ASP A 122 -0.37 -9.99 12.96
C ASP A 122 0.77 -9.03 13.38
N TYR A 123 0.99 -7.97 12.60
CA TYR A 123 1.95 -6.93 12.91
C TYR A 123 1.31 -5.79 13.72
N ARG A 124 1.96 -5.42 14.83
CA ARG A 124 1.51 -4.35 15.73
C ARG A 124 2.23 -3.05 15.39
N ILE A 125 1.46 -2.01 15.08
CA ILE A 125 1.95 -0.64 14.92
C ILE A 125 1.77 0.08 16.25
N TYR A 126 2.88 0.54 16.82
CA TYR A 126 2.86 1.37 18.02
C TYR A 126 2.60 2.83 17.67
N VAL A 127 1.48 3.36 18.18
CA VAL A 127 1.09 4.74 17.92
C VAL A 127 1.71 5.66 18.97
N SER A 128 2.81 6.33 18.62
CA SER A 128 3.38 7.41 19.43
C SER A 128 2.76 8.75 19.01
N GLY A 129 1.68 9.16 19.66
CA GLY A 129 1.00 10.42 19.33
C GLY A 129 -0.15 10.76 20.26
N GLY A 130 -0.38 12.06 20.49
CA GLY A 130 -1.51 12.58 21.26
C GLY A 130 -2.85 12.39 20.54
N SER A 131 -3.95 12.81 21.19
CA SER A 131 -5.27 12.73 20.58
C SER A 131 -5.37 13.68 19.38
N ARG A 132 -5.78 13.18 18.21
CA ARG A 132 -5.99 13.95 16.97
C ARG A 132 -7.43 13.78 16.48
N LYS A 133 -7.96 14.79 15.79
CA LYS A 133 -9.32 14.71 15.20
C LYS A 133 -9.37 13.74 14.01
N GLU A 134 -8.25 13.60 13.31
CA GLU A 134 -8.09 12.77 12.13
C GLU A 134 -6.85 11.91 12.31
N LEU A 135 -6.96 10.63 11.93
CA LEU A 135 -5.87 9.65 11.97
C LEU A 135 -5.72 9.05 10.56
N ARG A 136 -4.48 9.00 10.07
CA ARG A 136 -4.15 8.40 8.79
C ARG A 136 -3.06 7.35 8.99
N THR A 137 -3.44 6.09 8.84
CA THR A 137 -2.47 4.99 8.86
C THR A 137 -1.76 4.91 7.53
N ARG A 138 -0.45 4.72 7.58
CA ARG A 138 0.38 4.49 6.41
C ARG A 138 1.13 3.18 6.62
N ILE A 139 1.08 2.31 5.62
CA ILE A 139 1.81 1.04 5.58
C ILE A 139 2.43 0.94 4.21
N GLU A 140 3.74 0.72 4.14
CA GLU A 140 4.47 0.59 2.89
C GLU A 140 5.47 -0.58 2.94
N SER A 141 5.74 -1.19 1.79
CA SER A 141 6.81 -2.19 1.65
C SER A 141 8.19 -1.54 1.82
N VAL A 142 9.17 -2.32 2.26
CA VAL A 142 10.58 -1.89 2.25
C VAL A 142 11.22 -2.39 0.95
N GLY A 143 11.47 -1.48 0.02
CA GLY A 143 11.96 -1.82 -1.32
C GLY A 143 10.98 -2.74 -2.04
N SER A 144 11.51 -3.78 -2.69
CA SER A 144 10.77 -4.78 -3.48
C SER A 144 10.15 -5.91 -2.65
N ASP A 145 10.15 -5.82 -1.32
CA ASP A 145 9.56 -6.84 -0.46
C ASP A 145 8.02 -6.93 -0.69
N PRO A 146 7.42 -8.15 -0.70
CA PRO A 146 5.98 -8.33 -0.87
C PRO A 146 5.18 -7.68 0.27
N LEU A 147 3.97 -7.22 -0.03
CA LEU A 147 3.05 -6.65 0.98
C LEU A 147 1.60 -7.05 0.70
N THR A 148 1.06 -7.96 1.50
CA THR A 148 -0.33 -8.40 1.44
C THR A 148 -1.00 -8.21 2.79
N LEU A 149 -1.99 -7.32 2.82
CA LEU A 149 -2.73 -6.96 4.03
C LEU A 149 -4.13 -7.59 3.99
N LEU A 150 -4.43 -8.46 4.94
CA LEU A 150 -5.73 -9.15 5.02
C LEU A 150 -6.76 -8.35 5.82
N ALA A 151 -6.33 -7.73 6.91
CA ALA A 151 -7.21 -6.98 7.79
C ALA A 151 -6.42 -5.93 8.59
N MET A 152 -7.13 -4.90 9.02
CA MET A 152 -6.59 -3.88 9.90
C MET A 152 -7.58 -3.57 11.02
N THR A 153 -7.10 -3.59 12.25
CA THR A 153 -7.90 -3.39 13.46
C THR A 153 -7.34 -2.25 14.27
N TYR A 154 -8.20 -1.37 14.76
CA TYR A 154 -7.82 -0.19 15.52
C TYR A 154 -8.35 -0.26 16.94
N THR A 155 -7.49 0.01 17.92
CA THR A 155 -7.92 0.33 19.28
C THR A 155 -7.88 1.84 19.44
N VAL A 156 -9.05 2.49 19.46
CA VAL A 156 -9.18 3.95 19.52
C VAL A 156 -9.99 4.38 20.73
N GLU A 157 -9.50 5.41 21.42
CA GLU A 157 -10.24 6.14 22.45
C GLU A 157 -10.80 7.43 21.85
N VAL A 158 -12.07 7.74 22.15
CA VAL A 158 -12.72 8.97 21.69
C VAL A 158 -12.96 9.88 22.89
N ASN A 159 -12.38 11.07 22.83
CA ASN A 159 -12.55 12.15 23.79
C ASN A 159 -13.62 13.11 23.26
#